data_AF-I3D2S2-F1
#
_entry.id   AF-I3D2S2-F1
#
_cell.length_a   1.000
_cell.length_b   1.000
_cell.length_c   1.000
_cell.angle_alpha   90.00
_cell.angle_beta   90.00
_cell.angle_gamma   90.00
#
_symmetry.space_group_name_H-M   'P 1'
#
loop_
_entity.id
_entity.type
_entity.pdbx_description
1 polymer ?
#
loop_
_entity_poly.entity_id
_entity_poly.type
_entity_poly.pdbx_seq_one_letter_code
_entity_poly.pdbx_strand_id
1 'polypeptide(L)'
;MLTKIGVGEIIYSLRKKIHDIQFELDQLDNPSSEIPELIDSANQLRLNEYLSKVNDKKTDLLSAYEQYSVALEELLSTVFDIQNELKDILKEQSLMISSKSQKSQKSQKSQKSQKSQKSQKSQKSQKY
;
A
#
# COMPACT_ATOMS: atom_id res chain seq x y z
N MET A 1 6.14 -9.27 9.46
CA MET A 1 5.14 -8.21 9.24
C MET A 1 3.84 -8.90 8.87
N LEU A 2 2.83 -8.84 9.73
CA LEU A 2 1.52 -9.40 9.41
C LEU A 2 0.84 -8.52 8.38
N THR A 3 0.43 -9.14 7.30
CA THR A 3 -0.31 -8.56 6.19
C THR A 3 -1.50 -7.74 6.68
N LYS A 4 -1.50 -6.44 6.36
CA LYS A 4 -2.62 -5.48 6.51
C LYS A 4 -3.80 -5.83 5.58
N ILE A 5 -4.24 -7.09 5.61
CA ILE A 5 -5.44 -7.55 4.92
C ILE A 5 -6.63 -7.07 5.75
N GLY A 6 -7.36 -6.09 5.25
CA GLY A 6 -8.53 -5.51 5.92
C GLY A 6 -8.68 -4.00 5.73
N VAL A 7 -7.64 -3.27 5.31
CA VAL A 7 -7.74 -1.82 5.07
C VAL A 7 -8.81 -1.49 4.03
N GLY A 8 -8.97 -2.32 3.00
CA GLY A 8 -10.04 -2.18 2.01
C GLY A 8 -11.45 -2.36 2.59
N GLU A 9 -11.64 -3.29 3.54
CA GLU A 9 -12.93 -3.50 4.22
C GLU A 9 -13.25 -2.32 5.16
N ILE A 10 -12.23 -1.80 5.84
CA ILE A 10 -12.33 -0.60 6.68
C ILE A 10 -12.74 0.61 5.82
N ILE A 11 -12.04 0.86 4.71
CA ILE A 11 -12.37 1.94 3.75
C ILE A 11 -13.80 1.79 3.23
N TYR A 12 -14.22 0.58 2.86
CA TYR A 12 -15.57 0.32 2.38
C TYR A 12 -16.63 0.60 3.45
N SER A 13 -16.42 0.12 4.67
CA SER A 13 -17.36 0.33 5.79
C SER A 13 -17.44 1.81 6.18
N LEU A 14 -16.32 2.54 6.21
CA LEU A 14 -16.28 3.98 6.44
C LEU A 14 -17.00 4.75 5.33
N ARG A 15 -16.81 4.38 4.06
CA ARG A 15 -17.54 4.97 2.94
C ARG A 15 -19.04 4.78 3.08
N LYS A 16 -19.47 3.57 3.46
CA LYS A 16 -20.89 3.29 3.72
C LYS A 16 -21.41 4.16 4.88
N LYS A 17 -20.68 4.22 5.98
CA LYS A 17 -21.03 5.06 7.14
C LYS A 17 -21.16 6.54 6.77
N ILE A 18 -20.25 7.08 5.97
CA ILE A 18 -20.31 8.46 5.45
C ILE A 18 -21.60 8.67 4.66
N HIS A 19 -21.93 7.75 3.75
CA HIS A 19 -23.15 7.81 2.96
C HIS A 19 -24.41 7.75 3.83
N ASP A 20 -24.44 6.86 4.82
CA ASP A 20 -25.57 6.71 5.74
C ASP A 20 -25.78 8.00 6.55
N ILE A 21 -24.70 8.62 7.07
CA ILE A 21 -24.79 9.90 7.80
C ILE A 21 -25.25 11.04 6.88
N GLN A 22 -24.77 11.08 5.62
CA GLN A 22 -25.23 12.08 4.64
C GLN A 22 -26.72 11.93 4.34
N PHE A 23 -27.18 10.69 4.13
CA PHE A 23 -28.59 10.41 3.92
C PHE A 23 -29.44 10.84 5.13
N GLU A 24 -28.99 10.55 6.35
CA GLU A 24 -29.68 11.00 7.56
C GLU A 24 -29.73 12.53 7.67
N LEU A 25 -28.64 13.23 7.31
CA LEU A 25 -28.59 14.70 7.27
C LEU A 25 -29.53 15.30 6.23
N ASP A 26 -29.66 14.68 5.06
CA ASP A 26 -30.58 15.13 4.01
C ASP A 26 -32.05 14.91 4.39
N GLN A 27 -32.32 13.88 5.21
CA GLN A 27 -33.66 13.57 5.73
C GLN A 27 -34.04 14.42 6.96
N LEU A 28 -33.08 15.13 7.58
CA LEU A 28 -33.36 16.08 8.65
C LEU A 28 -34.06 17.30 8.04
N ASP A 29 -35.39 17.29 8.14
CA ASP A 29 -36.26 18.36 7.63
C ASP A 29 -35.88 19.71 8.24
N ASN A 30 -35.78 20.75 7.40
CA ASN A 30 -35.45 22.08 7.88
C ASN A 30 -36.60 22.61 8.75
N PRO A 31 -36.37 23.06 9.99
CA PRO A 31 -37.39 23.67 10.82
C PRO A 31 -37.68 25.11 10.37
N SER A 32 -37.65 25.37 9.05
CA SER A 32 -37.54 26.70 8.46
C SER A 32 -38.78 27.59 8.62
N SER A 33 -39.87 27.09 9.22
CA SER A 33 -40.95 27.97 9.67
C SER A 33 -41.17 27.83 11.17
N GLU A 34 -41.26 28.97 11.83
CA GLU A 34 -41.95 29.06 13.11
C GLU A 34 -43.37 28.51 12.94
N ILE A 35 -43.83 27.79 13.96
CA ILE A 35 -45.21 27.31 14.01
C ILE A 35 -46.00 28.43 14.68
N PRO A 36 -46.93 29.10 13.98
CA PRO A 36 -47.63 30.27 14.53
C PRO A 36 -48.43 29.97 15.79
N GLU A 37 -48.87 28.72 15.97
CA GLU A 37 -49.60 28.26 17.15
C GLU A 37 -48.71 28.08 18.38
N LEU A 38 -47.38 28.00 18.19
CA LEU A 38 -46.43 27.87 19.29
C LEU A 38 -45.98 29.24 19.79
N ILE A 39 -45.86 29.36 21.11
CA ILE A 39 -45.18 30.50 21.73
C ILE A 39 -43.70 30.54 21.30
N ASP A 40 -43.13 31.73 21.25
CA ASP A 40 -41.76 31.95 20.79
C ASP A 40 -40.75 31.04 21.48
N SER A 41 -40.86 30.87 22.80
CA SER A 41 -39.94 30.00 23.56
C SER A 41 -40.00 28.53 23.12
N ALA A 42 -41.18 28.03 22.74
CA ALA A 42 -41.33 26.68 22.22
C ALA A 42 -40.75 26.54 20.80
N ASN A 43 -40.94 27.56 19.95
CA ASN A 43 -40.29 27.62 18.63
C ASN A 43 -38.75 27.64 18.76
N GLN A 44 -38.21 28.43 19.70
CA GLN A 44 -36.77 28.50 19.97
C GLN A 44 -36.19 27.18 20.50
N LEU A 45 -36.90 26.49 21.41
CA LEU A 45 -36.47 25.17 21.89
C LEU A 45 -36.42 24.14 20.76
N ARG A 46 -37.44 24.10 19.89
CA ARG A 46 -37.48 23.20 18.73
C ARG A 46 -36.35 23.47 17.75
N LEU A 47 -36.06 24.74 17.48
CA LEU A 47 -34.96 25.15 16.60
C LEU A 47 -33.61 24.74 17.20
N ASN A 48 -33.38 24.99 18.49
CA ASN A 48 -32.15 24.59 19.16
C ASN A 48 -31.97 23.07 19.17
N GLU A 49 -33.03 22.30 19.41
CA GLU A 49 -32.97 20.84 19.35
C GLU A 49 -32.58 20.35 17.95
N TYR A 50 -33.18 20.91 16.91
CA TYR A 50 -32.79 20.62 15.53
C TYR A 50 -31.32 20.98 15.25
N LEU A 51 -30.90 22.19 15.63
CA LEU A 51 -29.53 22.66 15.42
C LEU A 51 -28.53 21.75 16.13
N SER A 52 -28.83 21.32 17.37
CA SER A 52 -27.99 20.37 18.11
C SER A 52 -27.88 19.05 17.37
N LYS A 53 -29.00 18.46 16.93
CA LYS A 53 -29.01 17.19 16.18
C LYS A 53 -28.21 17.28 14.88
N VAL A 54 -28.38 18.36 14.11
CA VAL A 54 -27.62 18.59 12.88
C VAL A 54 -26.14 18.74 13.19
N ASN A 55 -25.79 19.48 14.24
CA ASN A 55 -24.40 19.69 14.63
C ASN A 55 -23.72 18.38 15.06
N ASP A 56 -24.42 17.55 15.83
CA ASP A 56 -23.94 16.23 16.25
C ASP A 56 -23.67 15.34 15.03
N LYS A 57 -24.63 15.27 14.10
CA LYS A 57 -24.48 14.49 12.85
C LYS A 57 -23.36 15.00 11.96
N LYS A 58 -23.17 16.32 11.86
CA LYS A 58 -22.03 16.90 11.12
C LYS A 58 -20.69 16.59 11.79
N THR A 59 -20.65 16.56 13.11
CA THR A 59 -19.47 16.16 13.88
C THR A 59 -19.13 14.70 13.64
N ASP A 60 -20.13 13.81 13.67
CA ASP A 60 -19.98 12.39 13.33
C ASP A 60 -19.48 12.18 11.89
N LEU A 61 -20.01 12.97 10.95
CA LEU A 61 -19.59 12.94 9.55
C LEU A 61 -18.10 13.33 9.41
N LEU A 62 -17.69 14.39 10.12
CA LEU A 62 -16.30 14.85 10.10
C LEU A 62 -15.35 13.79 10.67
N SER A 63 -15.71 13.15 11.79
CA SER A 63 -14.93 12.06 12.38
C SER A 63 -14.83 10.85 11.44
N ALA A 64 -15.90 10.52 10.73
CA ALA A 64 -15.88 9.44 9.75
C ALA A 64 -14.96 9.76 8.56
N TYR A 65 -14.94 11.00 8.07
CA TYR A 65 -14.02 11.45 7.02
C TYR A 65 -12.55 11.47 7.46
N GLU A 66 -12.29 11.85 8.71
CA GLU A 66 -10.94 11.79 9.30
C GLU A 66 -10.42 10.34 9.29
N GLN A 67 -11.21 9.41 9.83
CA GLN A 67 -10.87 7.98 9.84
C GLN A 67 -10.68 7.41 8.43
N TYR A 68 -11.54 7.82 7.49
CA TYR A 68 -11.44 7.40 6.09
C TYR A 68 -10.15 7.88 5.43
N SER A 69 -9.74 9.11 5.74
CA SER A 69 -8.50 9.71 5.21
C SER A 69 -7.27 8.98 5.77
N VAL A 70 -7.24 8.71 7.07
CA VAL A 70 -6.18 7.93 7.72
C VAL A 70 -6.07 6.53 7.11
N ALA A 71 -7.20 5.83 6.91
CA ALA A 71 -7.19 4.50 6.31
C ALA A 71 -6.64 4.51 4.86
N LEU A 72 -6.91 5.56 4.09
CA LEU A 72 -6.34 5.74 2.75
C LEU A 72 -4.84 6.01 2.79
N GLU A 73 -4.36 6.84 3.73
CA GLU A 73 -2.93 7.08 3.93
C GLU A 73 -2.19 5.80 4.29
N GLU A 74 -2.76 4.98 5.18
CA GLU A 74 -2.20 3.68 5.54
C GLU A 74 -2.14 2.71 4.36
N LEU A 75 -3.18 2.68 3.52
CA LEU A 75 -3.19 1.89 2.29
C LEU A 75 -2.05 2.33 1.37
N LEU A 76 -1.91 3.64 1.15
CA LEU A 76 -0.90 4.20 0.28
C LEU A 76 0.52 3.91 0.79
N SER A 77 0.76 4.06 2.10
CA SER A 77 2.03 3.68 2.73
C SER A 77 2.35 2.22 2.48
N THR A 78 1.36 1.33 2.64
CA THR A 78 1.55 -0.12 2.43
C THR A 78 1.89 -0.44 0.97
N VAL A 79 1.29 0.26 0.02
CA VAL A 79 1.61 0.10 -1.41
C VAL A 79 3.04 0.53 -1.70
N PHE A 80 3.50 1.65 -1.11
CA PHE A 80 4.88 2.10 -1.27
C PHE A 80 5.90 1.16 -0.63
N ASP A 81 5.58 0.59 0.53
CA ASP A 81 6.42 -0.41 1.19
C ASP A 81 6.59 -1.64 0.29
N ILE A 82 5.49 -2.18 -0.25
CA ILE A 82 5.52 -3.30 -1.20
C ILE A 82 6.34 -2.95 -2.44
N GLN A 83 6.18 -1.73 -2.99
CA GLN A 83 6.94 -1.29 -4.15
C GLN A 83 8.45 -1.26 -3.88
N ASN A 84 8.86 -0.76 -2.70
CA ASN A 84 10.25 -0.71 -2.29
C ASN A 84 10.83 -2.11 -2.10
N GLU A 85 10.10 -3.00 -1.41
CA GLU A 85 10.49 -4.41 -1.24
C GLU A 85 10.68 -5.10 -2.60
N LEU A 86 9.72 -4.95 -3.52
CA LEU A 86 9.82 -5.52 -4.87
C LEU A 86 11.04 -4.99 -5.64
N LYS A 87 11.34 -3.70 -5.53
CA LYS A 87 12.49 -3.08 -6.18
C LYS A 87 13.81 -3.66 -5.64
N ASP A 88 13.89 -3.90 -4.35
CA ASP A 88 15.09 -4.46 -3.74
C ASP A 88 15.25 -5.95 -4.05
N ILE A 89 14.16 -6.72 -4.07
CA ILE A 89 14.15 -8.12 -4.56
C ILE A 89 14.68 -8.19 -6.00
N LEU A 90 14.22 -7.30 -6.90
CA LEU A 90 14.67 -7.29 -8.29
C LEU A 90 16.16 -6.95 -8.42
N LYS A 91 16.69 -6.04 -7.60
CA LYS A 91 18.13 -5.73 -7.57
C LYS A 91 18.94 -6.93 -7.10
N GLU A 92 18.51 -7.60 -6.04
CA GLU A 92 19.19 -8.77 -5.48
C GLU A 92 19.22 -9.92 -6.51
N GLN A 93 18.08 -10.20 -7.16
CA GLN A 93 18.00 -11.21 -8.21
C GLN A 93 18.91 -10.89 -9.41
N SER A 94 18.98 -9.62 -9.82
CA SER A 94 19.89 -9.17 -10.89
C SER A 94 21.37 -9.44 -10.54
N LEU A 95 21.79 -9.12 -9.31
CA LEU A 95 23.14 -9.38 -8.83
C LEU A 95 23.46 -10.89 -8.78
N MET A 96 22.50 -11.73 -8.39
CA MET A 96 22.66 -13.18 -8.41
C MET A 96 22.84 -13.76 -9.82
N ILE A 97 22.13 -13.22 -10.82
CA ILE A 97 22.27 -13.65 -12.22
C ILE A 97 23.65 -13.23 -12.77
N SER A 98 24.06 -11.98 -12.53
CA SER A 98 25.36 -11.45 -12.96
C SER A 98 26.54 -12.19 -12.33
N SER A 99 26.45 -12.56 -11.05
CA SER A 99 27.53 -13.30 -10.37
C SER A 99 27.64 -14.77 -10.83
N LYS A 100 26.54 -15.40 -11.28
CA LYS A 100 26.56 -16.75 -11.86
C LYS A 100 27.26 -16.78 -13.23
N SER A 101 27.09 -15.75 -14.07
CA SER A 101 27.72 -15.70 -15.39
C SER A 101 29.24 -15.51 -15.33
N GLN A 102 29.76 -14.84 -14.28
CA GLN A 102 31.22 -14.71 -14.07
C GLN A 102 31.89 -16.01 -13.59
N LYS A 103 31.21 -16.86 -12.82
CA LYS A 103 31.77 -18.15 -12.39
C LYS A 103 31.95 -19.14 -13.56
N SER A 104 31.11 -19.08 -14.59
CA SER A 104 31.25 -19.91 -15.80
C SER A 104 32.41 -19.49 -16.72
N GLN A 105 32.90 -18.24 -16.64
CA GLN A 105 34.04 -17.81 -17.47
C GLN A 105 35.42 -18.15 -16.86
N LYS A 106 35.52 -18.34 -15.54
CA LYS A 106 36.79 -18.72 -14.90
C LYS A 106 37.17 -20.19 -15.12
N SER A 107 36.21 -21.08 -15.37
CA SER A 107 36.43 -22.51 -15.59
C SER A 107 36.81 -22.88 -17.04
N GLN A 108 36.71 -21.97 -18.02
CA GLN A 108 37.20 -22.22 -19.39
C GLN A 108 38.66 -21.80 -19.63
N LYS A 109 39.30 -21.06 -18.71
CA LYS A 109 40.70 -20.64 -18.87
C LYS A 109 41.73 -21.65 -18.34
N SER A 110 41.33 -22.67 -17.60
CA SER A 110 42.23 -23.67 -17.00
C SER A 110 42.44 -24.94 -17.82
N GLN A 111 41.75 -25.15 -18.96
CA GLN A 111 41.97 -26.34 -19.81
C GLN A 111 42.97 -26.14 -20.96
N LYS A 112 43.53 -24.95 -21.17
CA LYS A 112 44.46 -24.70 -22.29
C LYS A 112 45.94 -24.89 -21.98
N SER A 113 46.31 -25.21 -20.73
CA SER A 113 47.72 -25.28 -20.29
C SER A 113 48.28 -26.70 -20.07
N GLN A 114 47.55 -27.77 -20.38
CA GLN A 114 48.03 -29.16 -20.16
C GLN A 114 48.49 -29.93 -21.42
N LYS A 115 48.51 -29.31 -22.61
CA LYS A 115 48.84 -30.02 -23.87
C LYS A 115 50.27 -29.84 -24.41
N SER A 116 51.19 -29.17 -23.72
CA SER A 116 52.51 -28.80 -24.26
C SER A 116 53.74 -29.49 -23.64
N GLN A 117 53.61 -30.58 -22.88
CA GLN A 117 54.77 -31.24 -22.24
C GLN A 117 55.09 -32.69 -22.67
N LYS A 118 54.50 -33.23 -23.74
CA LYS A 118 54.72 -34.65 -24.12
C LYS A 118 55.39 -34.90 -25.49
N SER A 119 56.21 -33.97 -26.00
CA SER A 119 56.86 -34.14 -27.31
C SER A 119 58.33 -33.68 -27.35
N GLN A 120 59.13 -34.03 -26.34
CA GLN A 120 60.60 -34.00 -26.43
C GLN A 120 61.24 -35.14 -25.61
N LYS A 121 61.05 -36.39 -26.03
CA LYS A 121 61.88 -37.51 -25.54
C LYS A 121 61.84 -38.73 -26.47
N SER A 122 62.24 -38.58 -27.73
CA SER A 122 62.47 -39.74 -28.61
C SER A 122 63.28 -39.40 -29.88
N GLN A 123 64.44 -38.76 -29.75
CA GLN A 123 65.47 -38.80 -30.82
C GLN A 123 66.87 -38.78 -30.20
N LYS A 124 67.29 -39.92 -29.65
CA LYS A 124 68.70 -40.28 -29.50
C LYS A 124 68.77 -41.78 -29.28
N SER A 125 68.81 -42.53 -30.38
CA SER A 125 69.39 -43.87 -30.47
C SER A 125 69.31 -44.34 -31.92
N GLN A 126 70.41 -44.19 -32.64
CA GLN A 126 70.97 -45.22 -33.53
C GLN A 126 72.35 -44.73 -34.00
N LYS A 127 73.37 -45.11 -33.22
CA LYS A 127 74.68 -45.47 -33.76
C LYS A 127 74.52 -46.86 -34.36
N TYR A 128 74.99 -47.07 -35.57
CA TYR A 128 76.09 -47.96 -35.94
C TYR A 128 76.30 -47.86 -37.45
#